data_AF-A0A427FRI3-F1
#
_entry.id   AF-A0A427FRI3-F1
#
_cell.length_a   1.000
_cell.length_b   1.000
_cell.length_c   1.000
_cell.angle_alpha   90.00
_cell.angle_beta   90.00
_cell.angle_gamma   90.00
#
_symmetry.space_group_name_H-M   'P 1'
#
loop_
_entity.id
_entity.type
_entity.pdbx_description
1 polymer ?
#
loop_
_entity_poly.entity_id
_entity_poly.type
_entity_poly.pdbx_seq_one_letter_code
_entity_poly.pdbx_strand_id
1 'polypeptide(L)'
;MQQIYTLAEQAGMDILRSCPMYHDWQTDEQLQADIRAADICLVNGEGTMHDDAPLALRYGALARYCREHGVPCFLINSVWQNNDRLNADAPLFTRIFVRDVLSQAALGEVGVSAEVVPDLTLSYQYQGATPARQGLLINGSVLTERLREAWRISCANPRLRYFSIRTVAPLQLGKGFDIYLRKNLRKRLKAYRRIAASYLHRYPADLPNSRIDKLRWRYAVLSPKRFLALLRRSEGVITGRFHLVTLCLVTGTPFYAIPSNTHKIEALLTQVGLSDRLRLSYENAASDACVIAFSEREQAHIERLLQEARRRAREMFAAMAQVAKSRREAA
;
A
#
# COMPACT_ATOMS: atom_id res chain seq x y z
N MET A 1 0.11 4.46 5.32
CA MET A 1 0.07 5.80 5.97
C MET A 1 0.45 5.76 7.45
N GLN A 2 -0.23 5.04 8.36
CA GLN A 2 0.15 5.03 9.80
C GLN A 2 1.62 4.64 10.04
N GLN A 3 2.12 3.65 9.30
CA GLN A 3 3.51 3.20 9.44
C GLN A 3 4.56 4.28 9.11
N ILE A 4 4.27 5.20 8.17
CA ILE A 4 5.17 6.32 7.85
C ILE A 4 5.33 7.24 9.06
N TYR A 5 4.22 7.53 9.76
CA TYR A 5 4.26 8.34 10.97
C TYR A 5 5.06 7.66 12.07
N THR A 6 4.84 6.37 12.30
CA THR A 6 5.56 5.60 13.31
C THR A 6 7.06 5.53 13.03
N LEU A 7 7.46 5.32 11.77
CA LEU A 7 8.87 5.28 11.39
C LEU A 7 9.53 6.67 11.47
N ALA A 8 8.81 7.74 11.10
CA ALA A 8 9.29 9.10 11.26
C ALA A 8 9.55 9.44 12.74
N GLU A 9 8.56 9.16 13.61
CA GLU A 9 8.68 9.38 15.05
C GLU A 9 9.85 8.59 15.66
N GLN A 10 10.01 7.32 15.29
CA GLN A 10 11.14 6.49 15.72
C GLN A 10 12.51 7.02 15.28
N ALA A 11 12.56 7.76 14.16
CA ALA A 11 13.77 8.41 13.68
C ALA A 11 13.95 9.84 14.24
N GLY A 12 13.10 10.29 15.16
CA GLY A 12 13.15 11.64 15.72
C GLY A 12 12.70 12.73 14.74
N MET A 13 11.84 12.38 13.78
CA MET A 13 11.28 13.30 12.80
C MET A 13 9.82 13.63 13.14
N ASP A 14 9.51 14.91 13.17
CA ASP A 14 8.13 15.39 13.35
C ASP A 14 7.48 15.72 12.00
N ILE A 15 6.42 14.99 11.65
CA ILE A 15 5.59 15.34 10.50
C ILE A 15 4.67 16.50 10.91
N LEU A 16 5.04 17.72 10.51
CA LEU A 16 4.30 18.96 10.81
C LEU A 16 3.04 19.12 9.95
N ARG A 17 3.15 18.80 8.66
CA ARG A 17 2.08 18.96 7.66
C ARG A 17 1.93 17.70 6.83
N SER A 18 0.70 17.41 6.40
CA SER A 18 0.40 16.31 5.50
C SER A 18 -0.66 16.70 4.48
N CYS A 19 -0.45 16.24 3.26
CA CYS A 19 -1.28 16.54 2.11
C CYS A 19 -1.88 15.23 1.54
N PRO A 20 -3.23 15.13 1.39
CA PRO A 20 -3.84 13.98 0.73
C PRO A 20 -3.43 13.88 -0.74
N MET A 21 -3.27 12.65 -1.25
CA MET A 21 -2.85 12.37 -2.64
C MET A 21 -3.57 13.16 -3.73
N TYR A 22 -4.89 13.36 -3.59
CA TYR A 22 -5.71 14.06 -4.60
C TYR A 22 -5.84 15.57 -4.37
N HIS A 23 -5.25 16.11 -3.30
CA HIS A 23 -5.22 17.55 -3.10
C HIS A 23 -4.21 18.18 -4.06
N ASP A 24 -4.56 19.34 -4.60
CA ASP A 24 -3.70 20.05 -5.53
C ASP A 24 -2.87 21.08 -4.77
N TRP A 25 -1.63 20.72 -4.45
CA TRP A 25 -0.71 21.57 -3.71
C TRP A 25 -0.27 22.81 -4.51
N GLN A 26 -0.37 22.77 -5.85
CA GLN A 26 0.10 23.86 -6.72
C GLN A 26 -0.80 25.11 -6.61
N THR A 27 -2.02 24.94 -6.10
CA THR A 27 -3.00 26.01 -5.90
C THR A 27 -3.16 26.43 -4.43
N ASP A 28 -2.37 25.85 -3.53
CA ASP A 28 -2.49 26.03 -2.08
C ASP A 28 -1.27 26.81 -1.57
N GLU A 29 -1.38 28.14 -1.54
CA GLU A 29 -0.30 29.04 -1.13
C GLU A 29 0.20 28.77 0.29
N GLN A 30 -0.71 28.40 1.20
CA GLN A 30 -0.33 28.04 2.57
C GLN A 30 0.48 26.75 2.59
N LEU A 31 0.05 25.72 1.84
CA LEU A 31 0.83 24.48 1.76
C LEU A 31 2.19 24.71 1.09
N GLN A 32 2.28 25.59 0.11
CA GLN A 32 3.56 26.00 -0.49
C GLN A 32 4.46 26.70 0.55
N ALA A 33 3.91 27.58 1.37
CA ALA A 33 4.63 28.20 2.48
C ALA A 33 5.10 27.15 3.50
N ASP A 34 4.24 26.21 3.88
CA ASP A 34 4.56 25.08 4.77
C ASP A 34 5.69 24.22 4.17
N ILE A 35 5.71 23.98 2.85
CA ILE A 35 6.78 23.24 2.17
C ILE A 35 8.11 24.01 2.26
N ARG A 36 8.11 25.31 1.97
CA ARG A 36 9.33 26.14 2.02
C ARG A 36 9.92 26.23 3.43
N ALA A 37 9.07 26.22 4.46
CA ALA A 37 9.48 26.26 5.86
C ALA A 37 9.93 24.91 6.41
N ALA A 38 9.70 23.80 5.70
CA ALA A 38 10.03 22.47 6.17
C ALA A 38 11.53 22.15 6.04
N ASP A 39 12.03 21.33 6.97
CA ASP A 39 13.40 20.81 6.88
C ASP A 39 13.57 19.90 5.66
N ILE A 40 12.56 19.09 5.36
CA ILE A 40 12.51 18.21 4.20
C ILE A 40 11.05 18.02 3.73
N CYS A 41 10.88 17.64 2.47
CA CYS A 41 9.62 17.18 1.90
C CYS A 41 9.65 15.66 1.67
N LEU A 42 8.55 14.97 1.99
CA LEU A 42 8.43 13.52 1.85
C LEU A 42 7.25 13.12 0.96
N VAL A 43 7.53 12.42 -0.14
CA VAL A 43 6.54 11.92 -1.09
C VAL A 43 6.39 10.40 -0.95
N ASN A 44 5.21 9.92 -0.56
CA ASN A 44 4.88 8.50 -0.56
C ASN A 44 4.29 8.11 -1.93
N GLY A 45 5.11 7.55 -2.82
CA GLY A 45 4.71 7.25 -4.19
C GLY A 45 3.72 6.10 -4.32
N GLU A 46 3.78 5.12 -3.42
CA GLU A 46 3.07 3.84 -3.50
C GLU A 46 3.07 3.21 -4.89
N GLY A 47 1.89 3.16 -5.51
CA GLY A 47 1.71 2.65 -6.87
C GLY A 47 1.46 3.74 -7.89
N THR A 48 1.84 5.00 -7.62
CA THR A 48 1.44 6.18 -8.40
C THR A 48 2.42 6.52 -9.53
N MET A 49 3.73 6.28 -9.36
CA MET A 49 4.78 6.77 -10.26
C MET A 49 4.97 5.89 -11.51
N HIS A 50 3.93 5.78 -12.34
CA HIS A 50 3.98 5.02 -13.59
C HIS A 50 3.18 5.67 -14.73
N ASP A 51 3.51 5.33 -15.98
CA ASP A 51 2.81 5.73 -17.20
C ASP A 51 2.62 7.24 -17.37
N ASP A 52 3.53 8.06 -16.81
CA ASP A 52 3.37 9.53 -16.74
C ASP A 52 1.98 9.97 -16.24
N ALA A 53 1.39 9.19 -15.32
CA ALA A 53 0.07 9.46 -14.81
C ALA A 53 -0.01 10.89 -14.25
N PRO A 54 -1.15 11.62 -14.39
CA PRO A 54 -1.24 13.01 -13.94
C PRO A 54 -0.83 13.25 -12.47
N LEU A 55 -1.09 12.27 -11.59
CA LEU A 55 -0.64 12.32 -10.20
C LEU A 55 0.87 12.12 -10.06
N ALA A 56 1.48 11.28 -10.89
CA ALA A 56 2.93 11.07 -10.93
C ALA A 56 3.65 12.35 -11.36
N LEU A 57 3.18 12.99 -12.45
CA LEU A 57 3.69 14.27 -12.92
C LEU A 57 3.56 15.37 -11.87
N ARG A 58 2.48 15.38 -11.09
CA ARG A 58 2.31 16.30 -9.95
C ARG A 58 3.35 16.06 -8.83
N TYR A 59 3.78 14.82 -8.62
CA TYR A 59 4.86 14.51 -7.68
C TYR A 59 6.23 14.90 -8.23
N GLY A 60 6.47 14.75 -9.54
CA GLY A 60 7.65 15.31 -10.21
C GLY A 60 7.72 16.84 -10.09
N ALA A 61 6.62 17.52 -10.34
CA ALA A 61 6.51 18.97 -10.15
C ALA A 61 6.78 19.40 -8.70
N LEU A 62 6.39 18.59 -7.71
CA LEU A 62 6.70 18.86 -6.30
C LEU A 62 8.21 18.76 -6.03
N ALA A 63 8.89 17.76 -6.59
CA ALA A 63 10.35 17.65 -6.48
C ALA A 63 11.06 18.87 -7.09
N ARG A 64 10.58 19.34 -8.25
CA ARG A 64 11.08 20.55 -8.91
C ARG A 64 10.90 21.79 -8.04
N TYR A 65 9.70 22.00 -7.51
CA TYR A 65 9.40 23.12 -6.62
C TYR A 65 10.27 23.10 -5.36
N CYS A 66 10.45 21.93 -4.75
CA CYS A 66 11.33 21.78 -3.60
C CYS A 66 12.78 22.15 -3.96
N ARG A 67 13.28 21.70 -5.12
CA ARG A 67 14.62 22.07 -5.61
C ARG A 67 14.77 23.58 -5.79
N GLU A 68 13.81 24.24 -6.44
CA GLU A 68 13.82 25.69 -6.68
C GLU A 68 13.87 26.51 -5.38
N HIS A 69 13.25 25.98 -4.31
CA HIS A 69 13.26 26.60 -2.98
C HIS A 69 14.30 25.99 -2.02
N GLY A 70 15.22 25.18 -2.55
CA GLY A 70 16.30 24.57 -1.79
C GLY A 70 15.85 23.59 -0.70
N VAL A 71 14.63 23.07 -0.72
CA VAL A 71 14.10 22.08 0.24
C VAL A 71 14.46 20.66 -0.24
N PRO A 72 15.14 19.83 0.56
CA PRO A 72 15.39 18.43 0.21
C PRO A 72 14.08 17.65 0.06
N CYS A 73 13.90 16.94 -1.06
CA CYS A 73 12.67 16.20 -1.37
C CYS A 73 12.96 14.72 -1.55
N PHE A 74 12.30 13.87 -0.78
CA PHE A 74 12.50 12.42 -0.80
C PHE A 74 11.29 11.72 -1.40
N LEU A 75 11.53 10.80 -2.35
CA LEU A 75 10.52 9.86 -2.81
C LEU A 75 10.71 8.54 -2.06
N ILE A 76 9.69 8.08 -1.35
CA ILE A 76 9.73 6.82 -0.63
C ILE A 76 8.63 5.88 -1.10
N ASN A 77 8.86 4.59 -0.83
CA ASN A 77 7.84 3.56 -0.92
C ASN A 77 7.12 3.63 -2.26
N SER A 78 7.87 3.73 -3.36
CA SER A 78 7.34 3.95 -4.71
C SER A 78 7.67 2.80 -5.66
N VAL A 79 6.87 2.67 -6.71
CA VAL A 79 7.29 2.01 -7.96
C VAL A 79 7.90 3.05 -8.91
N TRP A 80 8.54 2.62 -9.98
CA TRP A 80 8.91 3.46 -11.12
C TRP A 80 8.80 2.64 -12.40
N GLN A 81 7.85 2.95 -13.27
CA GLN A 81 7.57 2.10 -14.43
C GLN A 81 7.03 2.91 -15.62
N ASN A 82 7.57 2.67 -16.81
CA ASN A 82 7.06 3.20 -18.08
C ASN A 82 6.80 4.72 -18.06
N ASN A 83 7.76 5.47 -17.53
CA ASN A 83 7.70 6.93 -17.53
C ASN A 83 8.60 7.47 -18.65
N ASP A 84 8.20 8.57 -19.28
CA ASP A 84 9.03 9.31 -20.24
C ASP A 84 9.24 10.73 -19.71
N ARG A 85 8.14 11.49 -19.57
CA ARG A 85 8.17 12.87 -19.09
C ARG A 85 8.62 12.98 -17.64
N LEU A 86 8.17 12.07 -16.77
CA LEU A 86 8.52 12.10 -15.35
C LEU A 86 10.00 11.82 -15.10
N ASN A 87 10.71 11.17 -16.03
CA ASN A 87 12.14 10.90 -15.89
C ASN A 87 12.97 12.18 -15.76
N ALA A 88 12.53 13.28 -16.37
CA ALA A 88 13.19 14.58 -16.23
C ALA A 88 13.16 15.12 -14.78
N ASP A 89 12.16 14.73 -13.99
CA ASP A 89 12.05 15.14 -12.59
C ASP A 89 12.73 14.15 -11.62
N ALA A 90 13.10 12.94 -12.07
CA ALA A 90 13.72 11.93 -11.21
C ALA A 90 15.03 12.41 -10.55
N PRO A 91 15.97 13.09 -11.25
CA PRO A 91 17.17 13.63 -10.62
C PRO A 91 16.87 14.70 -9.56
N LEU A 92 15.67 15.31 -9.59
CA LEU A 92 15.29 16.43 -8.72
C LEU A 92 15.03 16.01 -7.27
N PHE A 93 14.74 14.73 -7.04
CA PHE A 93 14.69 14.18 -5.69
C PHE A 93 16.08 14.14 -5.06
N THR A 94 16.14 14.40 -3.75
CA THR A 94 17.35 14.26 -2.94
C THR A 94 17.79 12.80 -2.86
N ARG A 95 16.85 11.89 -2.61
CA ARG A 95 17.02 10.44 -2.73
C ARG A 95 15.69 9.79 -3.09
N ILE A 96 15.78 8.65 -3.77
CA ILE A 96 14.63 7.84 -4.16
C ILE A 96 14.75 6.44 -3.54
N PHE A 97 13.69 6.02 -2.85
CA PHE A 97 13.55 4.69 -2.28
C PHE A 97 12.38 3.97 -2.95
N VAL A 98 12.71 2.97 -3.78
CA VAL A 98 11.75 2.16 -4.52
C VAL A 98 11.49 0.83 -3.84
N ARG A 99 10.35 0.20 -4.14
CA ARG A 99 9.89 -1.04 -3.47
C ARG A 99 10.49 -2.31 -4.05
N ASP A 100 11.00 -2.25 -5.27
CA ASP A 100 11.43 -3.41 -6.04
C ASP A 100 12.61 -3.09 -6.95
N VAL A 101 13.34 -4.14 -7.33
CA VAL A 101 14.55 -4.06 -8.16
C VAL A 101 14.27 -3.63 -9.61
N LEU A 102 13.05 -3.86 -10.11
CA LEU A 102 12.67 -3.44 -11.47
C LEU A 102 12.55 -1.92 -11.55
N SER A 103 11.91 -1.32 -10.54
CA SER A 103 11.83 0.14 -10.39
C SER A 103 13.21 0.77 -10.19
N GLN A 104 14.13 0.08 -9.50
CA GLN A 104 15.51 0.53 -9.35
C GLN A 104 16.25 0.50 -10.69
N ALA A 105 16.10 -0.59 -11.46
CA ALA A 105 16.70 -0.73 -12.78
C ALA A 105 16.18 0.35 -13.75
N ALA A 106 14.87 0.60 -13.77
CA ALA A 106 14.26 1.64 -14.62
C ALA A 106 14.78 3.05 -14.30
N LEU A 107 15.06 3.37 -13.04
CA LEU A 107 15.73 4.63 -12.66
C LEU A 107 17.22 4.64 -13.07
N GLY A 108 17.89 3.50 -12.98
CA GLY A 108 19.26 3.33 -13.43
C GLY A 108 19.44 3.57 -14.94
N GLU A 109 18.47 3.15 -15.75
CA GLU A 109 18.45 3.38 -17.21
C GLU A 109 18.46 4.88 -17.58
N VAL A 110 17.91 5.74 -16.71
CA VAL A 110 17.94 7.20 -16.87
C VAL A 110 19.02 7.89 -16.03
N GLY A 111 19.99 7.11 -15.51
CA GLY A 111 21.14 7.62 -14.78
C GLY A 111 20.84 8.09 -13.35
N VAL A 112 19.72 7.69 -12.76
CA VAL A 112 19.30 8.09 -11.41
C VAL A 112 19.48 6.93 -10.43
N SER A 113 20.23 7.17 -9.35
CA SER A 113 20.40 6.19 -8.29
C SER A 113 19.16 6.09 -7.42
N ALA A 114 18.78 4.86 -7.07
CA ALA A 114 17.70 4.58 -6.14
C ALA A 114 18.06 3.40 -5.22
N GLU A 115 17.50 3.40 -4.02
CA GLU A 115 17.68 2.34 -3.04
C GLU A 115 16.41 1.49 -2.95
N VAL A 116 16.57 0.16 -2.89
CA VAL A 116 15.43 -0.75 -2.73
C VAL A 116 15.08 -0.90 -1.25
N VAL A 117 13.90 -0.44 -0.86
CA VAL A 117 13.32 -0.63 0.47
C VAL A 117 11.96 -1.32 0.28
N PRO A 118 11.78 -2.56 0.78
CA PRO A 118 10.51 -3.25 0.64
C PRO A 118 9.32 -2.41 1.11
N ASP A 119 8.14 -2.65 0.53
CA ASP A 119 6.93 -1.90 0.86
C ASP A 119 6.77 -1.72 2.38
N LEU A 120 6.50 -0.49 2.82
CA LEU A 120 6.50 -0.15 4.24
C LEU A 120 5.49 -0.96 5.06
N THR A 121 4.46 -1.55 4.45
CA THR A 121 3.58 -2.50 5.15
C THR A 121 4.33 -3.71 5.71
N LEU A 122 5.41 -4.17 5.07
CA LEU A 122 6.26 -5.27 5.53
C LEU A 122 7.12 -4.90 6.75
N SER A 123 7.35 -3.61 6.98
CA SER A 123 8.03 -3.13 8.19
C SER A 123 7.13 -3.15 9.43
N TYR A 124 5.81 -3.33 9.27
CA TYR A 124 4.90 -3.43 10.40
C TYR A 124 5.18 -4.69 11.22
N GLN A 125 5.20 -4.54 12.54
CA GLN A 125 5.33 -5.65 13.46
C GLN A 125 4.03 -5.81 14.24
N TYR A 126 3.33 -6.92 13.99
CA TYR A 126 2.17 -7.27 14.76
C TYR A 126 2.60 -7.90 16.09
N GLN A 127 2.08 -7.38 17.20
CA GLN A 127 2.33 -7.91 18.55
C GLN A 127 1.21 -8.87 18.98
N GLY A 128 1.57 -10.02 19.54
CA GLY A 128 0.62 -11.00 20.11
C GLY A 128 0.89 -12.45 19.68
N ALA A 129 0.28 -13.40 20.38
CA ALA A 129 0.36 -14.83 20.06
C ALA A 129 -0.46 -15.18 18.80
N THR A 130 -0.04 -16.22 18.07
CA THR A 130 -0.80 -16.71 16.90
C THR A 130 -2.00 -17.51 17.40
N PRO A 131 -3.24 -17.05 17.17
CA PRO A 131 -4.41 -17.80 17.57
C PRO A 131 -4.56 -19.06 16.69
N ALA A 132 -5.37 -20.02 17.15
CA ALA A 132 -5.82 -21.11 16.30
C ALA A 132 -6.49 -20.54 15.04
N ARG A 133 -6.04 -21.02 13.88
CA ARG A 133 -6.50 -20.54 12.57
C ARG A 133 -7.74 -21.31 12.12
N GLN A 134 -8.73 -20.61 11.57
CA GLN A 134 -9.98 -21.19 11.10
C GLN A 134 -10.52 -20.44 9.88
N GLY A 135 -10.96 -21.22 8.89
CA GLY A 135 -11.70 -20.71 7.74
C GLY A 135 -10.83 -20.05 6.68
N LEU A 136 -11.24 -20.24 5.44
CA LEU A 136 -10.56 -19.71 4.26
C LEU A 136 -11.24 -18.41 3.82
N LEU A 137 -10.42 -17.43 3.47
CA LEU A 137 -10.90 -16.15 2.96
C LEU A 137 -10.57 -15.99 1.48
N ILE A 138 -11.43 -15.27 0.76
CA ILE A 138 -11.22 -14.93 -0.64
C ILE A 138 -11.50 -13.44 -0.88
N ASN A 139 -10.60 -12.79 -1.62
CA ASN A 139 -10.70 -11.38 -1.95
C ASN A 139 -10.34 -11.15 -3.42
N GLY A 140 -11.13 -10.32 -4.13
CA GLY A 140 -10.92 -10.05 -5.56
C GLY A 140 -9.74 -9.12 -5.88
N SER A 141 -9.39 -9.01 -7.16
CA SER A 141 -8.30 -8.15 -7.68
C SER A 141 -8.74 -6.70 -7.94
N VAL A 142 -7.79 -5.81 -8.30
CA VAL A 142 -8.11 -4.49 -8.90
C VAL A 142 -8.83 -4.64 -10.23
N LEU A 143 -8.54 -5.72 -10.97
CA LEU A 143 -9.21 -6.08 -12.21
C LEU A 143 -10.64 -6.56 -11.92
N THR A 144 -11.62 -5.95 -12.58
CA THR A 144 -13.05 -6.22 -12.39
C THR A 144 -13.40 -7.67 -12.68
N GLU A 145 -12.84 -8.27 -13.73
CA GLU A 145 -13.08 -9.65 -14.12
C GLU A 145 -12.62 -10.64 -13.05
N ARG A 146 -11.39 -10.47 -12.58
CA ARG A 146 -10.81 -11.25 -11.48
C ARG A 146 -11.57 -11.07 -10.16
N LEU A 147 -12.16 -9.90 -9.92
CA LEU A 147 -13.04 -9.69 -8.77
C LEU A 147 -14.35 -10.50 -8.90
N ARG A 148 -14.95 -10.52 -10.09
CA ARG A 148 -16.16 -11.32 -10.37
C ARG A 148 -15.88 -12.81 -10.26
N GLU A 149 -14.74 -13.25 -10.76
CA GLU A 149 -14.25 -14.62 -10.61
C GLU A 149 -14.18 -15.02 -9.13
N ALA A 150 -13.48 -14.24 -8.31
CA ALA A 150 -13.38 -14.46 -6.87
C ALA A 150 -14.76 -14.53 -6.18
N TRP A 151 -15.70 -13.68 -6.59
CA TRP A 151 -17.06 -13.68 -6.07
C TRP A 151 -17.83 -14.95 -6.48
N ARG A 152 -17.80 -15.33 -7.76
CA ARG A 152 -18.44 -16.55 -8.27
C ARG A 152 -17.93 -17.78 -7.51
N ILE A 153 -16.62 -17.91 -7.33
CA ILE A 153 -16.00 -19.00 -6.58
C ILE A 153 -16.48 -19.01 -5.12
N SER A 154 -16.57 -17.85 -4.47
CA SER A 154 -17.07 -17.76 -3.09
C SER A 154 -18.55 -18.14 -2.95
N CYS A 155 -19.37 -17.90 -3.98
CA CYS A 155 -20.77 -18.32 -3.99
C CYS A 155 -20.92 -19.83 -4.15
N ALA A 156 -20.02 -20.46 -4.93
CA ALA A 156 -20.05 -21.89 -5.19
C ALA A 156 -19.39 -22.74 -4.08
N ASN A 157 -18.51 -22.14 -3.28
CA ASN A 157 -17.75 -22.84 -2.25
C ASN A 157 -18.06 -22.29 -0.84
N PRO A 158 -18.87 -22.98 -0.01
CA PRO A 158 -19.25 -22.49 1.32
C PRO A 158 -18.08 -22.42 2.31
N ARG A 159 -16.94 -23.07 2.02
CA ARG A 159 -15.72 -22.97 2.84
C ARG A 159 -14.99 -21.64 2.63
N LEU A 160 -15.21 -20.96 1.50
CA LEU A 160 -14.56 -19.71 1.14
C LEU A 160 -15.44 -18.51 1.48
N ARG A 161 -15.01 -17.73 2.46
CA ARG A 161 -15.70 -16.51 2.84
C ARG A 161 -15.15 -15.31 2.07
N TYR A 162 -16.00 -14.67 1.27
CA TYR A 162 -15.65 -13.41 0.63
C TYR A 162 -15.45 -12.28 1.64
N PHE A 163 -14.42 -11.46 1.43
CA PHE A 163 -14.21 -10.23 2.18
C PHE A 163 -13.60 -9.13 1.30
N SER A 164 -13.73 -7.88 1.75
CA SER A 164 -13.15 -6.72 1.08
C SER A 164 -12.13 -6.01 1.98
N ILE A 165 -10.99 -5.66 1.39
CA ILE A 165 -9.99 -4.75 1.99
C ILE A 165 -10.47 -3.30 2.08
N ARG A 166 -11.72 -2.99 1.66
CA ARG A 166 -12.30 -1.67 1.89
C ARG A 166 -12.36 -1.39 3.40
N THR A 167 -11.83 -0.24 3.80
CA THR A 167 -11.96 0.32 5.14
C THR A 167 -12.64 1.68 5.06
N VAL A 168 -13.20 2.13 6.18
CA VAL A 168 -13.62 3.53 6.33
C VAL A 168 -12.35 4.33 6.61
N ALA A 169 -12.12 5.39 5.83
CA ALA A 169 -10.98 6.26 6.06
C ALA A 169 -10.99 6.77 7.51
N PRO A 170 -9.87 6.65 8.26
CA PRO A 170 -9.79 7.21 9.59
C PRO A 170 -10.01 8.73 9.53
N LEU A 171 -10.64 9.28 10.56
CA LEU A 171 -10.61 10.73 10.73
C LEU A 171 -9.20 11.10 11.17
N GLN A 172 -8.53 11.87 10.33
CA GLN A 172 -7.24 12.46 10.65
C GLN A 172 -7.53 13.89 11.11
N LEU A 173 -6.99 14.24 12.28
CA LEU A 173 -7.04 15.57 12.88
C LEU A 173 -5.59 16.02 13.10
N GLY A 174 -5.37 17.34 13.04
CA GLY A 174 -4.04 17.92 13.12
C GLY A 174 -3.20 17.72 11.84
N LYS A 175 -1.99 18.27 11.84
CA LYS A 175 -1.03 18.20 10.72
C LYS A 175 -1.60 18.69 9.38
N GLY A 176 -2.50 19.67 9.43
CA GLY A 176 -3.21 20.22 8.27
C GLY A 176 -4.45 19.46 7.83
N PHE A 177 -4.78 18.33 8.49
CA PHE A 177 -5.99 17.57 8.13
C PHE A 177 -7.29 18.22 8.56
N ASP A 178 -7.26 19.19 9.45
CA ASP A 178 -8.46 19.89 9.93
C ASP A 178 -9.17 20.63 8.79
N ILE A 179 -8.41 21.16 7.83
CA ILE A 179 -8.92 21.77 6.59
C ILE A 179 -9.70 20.74 5.76
N TYR A 180 -9.30 19.47 5.81
CA TYR A 180 -9.93 18.36 5.11
C TYR A 180 -11.01 17.65 5.93
N LEU A 181 -11.26 18.05 7.19
CA LEU A 181 -12.20 17.37 8.09
C LEU A 181 -13.61 17.26 7.51
N ARG A 182 -14.13 18.35 6.93
CA ARG A 182 -15.44 18.36 6.26
C ARG A 182 -15.48 17.37 5.08
N LYS A 183 -14.44 17.33 4.25
CA LYS A 183 -14.32 16.39 3.13
C LYS A 183 -14.24 14.94 3.63
N ASN A 184 -13.46 14.70 4.69
CA ASN A 184 -13.33 13.38 5.32
C ASN A 184 -14.65 12.90 5.93
N LEU A 185 -15.37 13.77 6.64
CA LEU A 185 -16.68 13.45 7.21
C LEU A 185 -17.71 13.12 6.12
N ARG A 186 -17.77 13.92 5.05
CA ARG A 186 -18.63 13.63 3.88
C ARG A 186 -18.28 12.27 3.26
N LYS A 187 -17.00 11.94 3.09
CA LYS A 187 -16.55 10.64 2.58
C LYS A 187 -16.97 9.49 3.51
N ARG A 188 -16.85 9.66 4.84
CA ARG A 188 -17.33 8.67 5.82
C ARG A 188 -18.83 8.48 5.76
N LEU A 189 -19.63 9.55 5.74
CA LEU A 189 -21.09 9.47 5.58
C LEU A 189 -21.47 8.76 4.28
N LYS A 190 -20.79 9.06 3.17
CA LYS A 190 -20.98 8.36 1.89
C LYS A 190 -20.66 6.87 2.02
N ALA A 191 -19.58 6.50 2.70
CA ALA A 191 -19.24 5.11 2.96
C ALA A 191 -20.32 4.40 3.80
N TYR A 192 -20.78 4.99 4.90
CA TYR A 192 -21.84 4.41 5.73
C TYR A 192 -23.17 4.27 4.98
N ARG A 193 -23.55 5.28 4.17
CA ARG A 193 -24.73 5.17 3.28
C ARG A 193 -24.59 4.02 2.29
N ARG A 194 -23.40 3.81 1.72
CA ARG A 194 -23.13 2.68 0.80
C ARG A 194 -23.18 1.34 1.53
N ILE A 195 -22.66 1.27 2.75
CA ILE A 195 -22.76 0.08 3.61
C ILE A 195 -24.23 -0.23 3.89
N ALA A 196 -25.02 0.74 4.37
CA ALA A 196 -26.43 0.54 4.65
C ALA A 196 -27.20 0.10 3.39
N ALA A 197 -27.04 0.81 2.28
CA ALA A 197 -27.67 0.47 1.01
C ALA A 197 -27.26 -0.93 0.50
N SER A 198 -26.06 -1.42 0.84
CA SER A 198 -25.60 -2.74 0.40
C SER A 198 -26.44 -3.90 0.98
N TYR A 199 -27.07 -3.72 2.14
CA TYR A 199 -27.95 -4.74 2.74
C TYR A 199 -29.31 -4.84 2.05
N LEU A 200 -29.70 -3.82 1.28
CA LEU A 200 -30.95 -3.80 0.51
C LEU A 200 -30.82 -4.51 -0.84
N HIS A 201 -29.64 -5.04 -1.17
CA HIS A 201 -29.38 -5.70 -2.45
C HIS A 201 -29.00 -7.16 -2.27
N ARG A 202 -29.43 -7.97 -3.24
CA ARG A 202 -28.94 -9.34 -3.43
C ARG A 202 -27.77 -9.35 -4.41
N TYR A 203 -26.86 -10.29 -4.23
CA TYR A 203 -25.65 -10.42 -5.04
C TYR A 203 -25.64 -11.80 -5.71
N PRO A 204 -26.10 -11.91 -6.98
CA PRO A 204 -26.02 -13.18 -7.71
C PRO A 204 -24.56 -13.54 -8.05
N ALA A 205 -24.29 -14.81 -8.37
CA ALA A 205 -22.96 -15.28 -8.74
C ALA A 205 -22.42 -14.55 -9.99
N ASP A 206 -23.27 -14.34 -11.00
CA ASP A 206 -22.96 -13.43 -12.11
C ASP A 206 -23.21 -11.97 -11.68
N LEU A 207 -22.15 -11.32 -11.22
CA LEU A 207 -22.23 -10.02 -10.56
C LEU A 207 -22.22 -8.86 -11.58
N PRO A 208 -23.29 -8.06 -11.70
CA PRO A 208 -23.30 -6.90 -12.57
C PRO A 208 -22.38 -5.79 -12.05
N ASN A 209 -21.74 -5.05 -12.97
CA ASN A 209 -20.78 -3.98 -12.65
C ASN A 209 -21.35 -2.93 -11.67
N SER A 210 -22.63 -2.59 -11.82
CA SER A 210 -23.33 -1.63 -10.95
C SER A 210 -23.42 -2.06 -9.49
N ARG A 211 -23.28 -3.36 -9.18
CA ARG A 211 -23.35 -3.92 -7.82
C ARG A 211 -21.98 -4.13 -7.17
N ILE A 212 -20.87 -4.05 -7.92
CA ILE A 212 -19.52 -4.31 -7.40
C ILE A 212 -19.18 -3.39 -6.22
N ASP A 213 -19.41 -2.09 -6.36
CA ASP A 213 -19.07 -1.15 -5.27
C ASP A 213 -19.84 -1.47 -3.98
N LYS A 214 -21.14 -1.76 -4.12
CA LYS A 214 -22.00 -2.11 -2.97
C LYS A 214 -21.56 -3.43 -2.35
N LEU A 215 -21.23 -4.45 -3.14
CA LEU A 215 -20.70 -5.72 -2.66
C LEU A 215 -19.44 -5.50 -1.83
N ARG A 216 -18.49 -4.70 -2.34
CA ARG A 216 -17.25 -4.41 -1.62
C ARG A 216 -17.50 -3.72 -0.28
N TRP A 217 -18.53 -2.87 -0.17
CA TRP A 217 -18.94 -2.28 1.11
C TRP A 217 -19.69 -3.26 2.03
N ARG A 218 -20.52 -4.15 1.47
CA ARG A 218 -21.24 -5.21 2.22
C ARG A 218 -20.30 -6.11 3.01
N TYR A 219 -19.13 -6.38 2.44
CA TYR A 219 -18.09 -7.27 2.97
C TYR A 219 -16.83 -6.51 3.42
N ALA A 220 -16.93 -5.19 3.63
CA ALA A 220 -15.83 -4.36 4.10
C ALA A 220 -15.51 -4.64 5.58
N VAL A 221 -14.23 -4.61 5.93
CA VAL A 221 -13.77 -4.68 7.31
C VAL A 221 -13.32 -3.29 7.73
N LEU A 222 -14.15 -2.62 8.53
CA LEU A 222 -14.08 -1.16 8.71
C LEU A 222 -12.95 -0.67 9.62
N SER A 223 -12.18 -1.56 10.23
CA SER A 223 -11.12 -1.22 11.19
C SER A 223 -9.83 -1.96 10.83
N PRO A 224 -8.67 -1.27 10.72
CA PRO A 224 -7.39 -1.90 10.48
C PRO A 224 -7.05 -2.99 11.52
N LYS A 225 -7.32 -2.73 12.82
CA LYS A 225 -7.10 -3.70 13.88
C LYS A 225 -7.94 -4.97 13.69
N ARG A 226 -9.24 -4.81 13.36
CA ARG A 226 -10.13 -5.94 13.07
C ARG A 226 -9.72 -6.69 11.80
N PHE A 227 -9.19 -5.98 10.81
CA PHE A 227 -8.70 -6.58 9.57
C PHE A 227 -7.47 -7.46 9.82
N LEU A 228 -6.46 -6.94 10.52
CA LEU A 228 -5.27 -7.72 10.88
C LEU A 228 -5.63 -8.92 11.76
N ALA A 229 -6.54 -8.75 12.73
CA ALA A 229 -7.03 -9.83 13.57
C ALA A 229 -7.79 -10.90 12.75
N LEU A 230 -8.56 -10.48 11.74
CA LEU A 230 -9.24 -11.38 10.82
C LEU A 230 -8.24 -12.23 10.03
N LEU A 231 -7.20 -11.62 9.45
CA LEU A 231 -6.17 -12.37 8.71
C LEU A 231 -5.46 -13.36 9.64
N ARG A 232 -5.00 -12.88 10.80
CA ARG A 232 -4.22 -13.69 11.75
C ARG A 232 -4.95 -14.95 12.24
N ARG A 233 -6.28 -14.90 12.35
CA ARG A 233 -7.10 -16.06 12.74
C ARG A 233 -7.59 -16.90 11.56
N SER A 234 -7.27 -16.53 10.32
CA SER A 234 -7.67 -17.29 9.14
C SER A 234 -6.65 -18.36 8.80
N GLU A 235 -7.17 -19.48 8.31
CA GLU A 235 -6.37 -20.63 7.86
C GLU A 235 -5.61 -20.30 6.58
N GLY A 236 -6.24 -19.55 5.67
CA GLY A 236 -5.58 -19.04 4.49
C GLY A 236 -6.40 -18.00 3.75
N VAL A 237 -5.73 -17.31 2.82
CA VAL A 237 -6.29 -16.21 2.03
C VAL A 237 -5.99 -16.40 0.54
N ILE A 238 -6.98 -16.25 -0.32
CA ILE A 238 -6.78 -16.18 -1.78
C ILE A 238 -7.03 -14.73 -2.22
N THR A 239 -6.05 -14.09 -2.88
CA THR A 239 -6.19 -12.69 -3.25
C THR A 239 -5.40 -12.25 -4.48
N GLY A 240 -5.96 -11.32 -5.26
CA GLY A 240 -5.25 -10.54 -6.29
C GLY A 240 -4.89 -9.12 -5.85
N ARG A 241 -4.78 -8.85 -4.54
CA ARG A 241 -4.43 -7.53 -3.98
C ARG A 241 -3.05 -7.55 -3.35
N PHE A 242 -2.16 -6.73 -3.88
CA PHE A 242 -0.79 -6.57 -3.39
C PHE A 242 -0.71 -6.31 -1.87
N HIS A 243 -1.40 -5.29 -1.36
CA HIS A 243 -1.37 -5.00 0.08
C HIS A 243 -2.02 -6.09 0.95
N LEU A 244 -2.88 -6.94 0.40
CA LEU A 244 -3.40 -8.07 1.16
C LEU A 244 -2.34 -9.18 1.25
N VAL A 245 -1.56 -9.41 0.18
CA VAL A 245 -0.39 -10.29 0.20
C VAL A 245 0.62 -9.84 1.25
N THR A 246 1.00 -8.55 1.25
CA THR A 246 1.96 -8.03 2.25
C THR A 246 1.45 -8.17 3.68
N LEU A 247 0.16 -7.93 3.92
CA LEU A 247 -0.44 -8.13 5.25
C LEU A 247 -0.56 -9.61 5.64
N CYS A 248 -0.71 -10.53 4.69
CA CYS A 248 -0.64 -11.97 4.95
C CYS A 248 0.76 -12.37 5.41
N LEU A 249 1.82 -11.89 4.72
CA LEU A 249 3.21 -12.09 5.14
C LEU A 249 3.45 -11.59 6.56
N VAL A 250 3.03 -10.36 6.85
CA VAL A 250 3.19 -9.72 8.17
C VAL A 250 2.43 -10.44 9.30
N THR A 251 1.28 -11.03 8.99
CA THR A 251 0.46 -11.77 9.98
C THR A 251 0.79 -13.27 10.02
N GLY A 252 1.76 -13.72 9.22
CA GLY A 252 2.09 -15.14 9.04
C GLY A 252 0.92 -15.96 8.51
N THR A 253 -0.04 -15.33 7.83
CA THR A 253 -1.25 -15.98 7.32
C THR A 253 -0.96 -16.61 5.97
N PRO A 254 -1.13 -17.94 5.81
CA PRO A 254 -0.90 -18.59 4.54
C PRO A 254 -1.80 -18.04 3.43
N PHE A 255 -1.30 -18.01 2.20
CA PHE A 255 -2.06 -17.43 1.10
C PHE A 255 -1.72 -18.04 -0.26
N TYR A 256 -2.62 -17.81 -1.21
CA TYR A 256 -2.33 -17.87 -2.65
C TYR A 256 -2.60 -16.51 -3.28
N ALA A 257 -1.73 -16.11 -4.20
CA ALA A 257 -1.82 -14.84 -4.89
C ALA A 257 -2.25 -15.03 -6.34
N ILE A 258 -3.06 -14.10 -6.84
CA ILE A 258 -3.47 -14.03 -8.25
C ILE A 258 -2.78 -12.84 -8.91
N PRO A 259 -2.18 -13.02 -10.11
CA PRO A 259 -1.65 -11.93 -10.93
C PRO A 259 -2.64 -10.77 -11.09
N SER A 260 -2.09 -9.57 -11.23
CA SER A 260 -2.88 -8.34 -11.29
C SER A 260 -2.47 -7.43 -12.44
N ASN A 261 -2.80 -6.15 -12.38
CA ASN A 261 -2.48 -5.17 -13.42
C ASN A 261 -0.98 -4.78 -13.49
N THR A 262 -0.18 -5.18 -12.51
CA THR A 262 1.25 -4.83 -12.41
C THR A 262 2.01 -6.02 -11.83
N HIS A 263 3.33 -6.08 -12.06
CA HIS A 263 4.21 -7.17 -11.64
C HIS A 263 4.56 -7.16 -10.14
N LYS A 264 3.86 -6.36 -9.32
CA LYS A 264 4.25 -6.11 -7.92
C LYS A 264 4.12 -7.36 -7.06
N ILE A 265 3.11 -8.19 -7.32
CA ILE A 265 2.90 -9.44 -6.57
C ILE A 265 3.99 -10.43 -6.95
N GLU A 266 4.23 -10.59 -8.25
CA GLU A 266 5.19 -11.51 -8.84
C GLU A 266 6.62 -11.19 -8.39
N ALA A 267 6.99 -9.90 -8.44
CA ALA A 267 8.29 -9.41 -7.97
C ALA A 267 8.47 -9.68 -6.47
N LEU A 268 7.46 -9.38 -5.66
CA LEU A 268 7.50 -9.65 -4.21
C LEU A 268 7.65 -11.14 -3.92
N LEU A 269 6.86 -12.00 -4.58
CA LEU A 269 6.93 -13.46 -4.39
C LEU A 269 8.27 -14.04 -4.83
N THR A 270 8.82 -13.54 -5.92
CA THR A 270 10.16 -13.94 -6.39
C THR A 270 11.23 -13.54 -5.36
N GLN A 271 11.16 -12.31 -4.85
CA GLN A 271 12.12 -11.79 -3.87
C GLN A 271 12.14 -12.62 -2.57
N VAL A 272 10.99 -13.10 -2.11
CA VAL A 272 10.88 -13.92 -0.89
C VAL A 272 11.05 -15.42 -1.16
N GLY A 273 11.12 -15.85 -2.43
CA GLY A 273 11.18 -17.27 -2.78
C GLY A 273 9.86 -18.00 -2.52
N LEU A 274 8.73 -17.36 -2.81
CA LEU A 274 7.36 -17.90 -2.72
C LEU A 274 6.65 -17.88 -4.09
N SER A 275 7.40 -18.00 -5.18
CA SER A 275 6.82 -18.00 -6.54
C SER A 275 5.78 -19.10 -6.74
N ASP A 276 5.94 -20.24 -6.05
CA ASP A 276 4.99 -21.36 -6.04
C ASP A 276 3.66 -21.04 -5.36
N ARG A 277 3.49 -19.84 -4.79
CA ARG A 277 2.20 -19.37 -4.25
C ARG A 277 1.39 -18.52 -5.23
N LEU A 278 1.94 -18.26 -6.41
CA LEU A 278 1.20 -17.64 -7.50
C LEU A 278 0.26 -18.68 -8.14
N ARG A 279 -0.96 -18.29 -8.47
CA ARG A 279 -1.96 -19.12 -9.16
C ARG A 279 -2.56 -18.36 -10.33
N LEU A 280 -2.81 -19.07 -11.43
CA LEU A 280 -3.32 -18.47 -12.68
C LEU A 280 -4.78 -18.02 -12.58
N SER A 281 -5.55 -18.62 -11.69
CA SER A 281 -6.98 -18.37 -11.50
C SER A 281 -7.39 -18.58 -10.03
N TYR A 282 -8.52 -17.97 -9.64
CA TYR A 282 -9.12 -18.22 -8.33
C TYR A 282 -9.64 -19.64 -8.21
N GLU A 283 -10.03 -20.25 -9.32
CA GLU A 283 -10.48 -21.64 -9.38
C GLU A 283 -9.34 -22.59 -8.99
N ASN A 284 -8.16 -22.45 -9.61
CA ASN A 284 -6.98 -23.25 -9.24
C ASN A 284 -6.57 -23.02 -7.78
N ALA A 285 -6.54 -21.76 -7.34
CA ALA A 285 -6.20 -21.43 -5.96
C ALA A 285 -7.20 -22.02 -4.94
N ALA A 286 -8.48 -22.08 -5.29
CA ALA A 286 -9.52 -22.65 -4.43
C ALA A 286 -9.42 -24.17 -4.33
N SER A 287 -9.09 -24.85 -5.43
CA SER A 287 -8.84 -26.30 -5.42
C SER A 287 -7.64 -26.67 -4.54
N ASP A 288 -6.57 -25.89 -4.59
CA ASP A 288 -5.35 -26.13 -3.82
C ASP A 288 -5.43 -25.63 -2.36
N ALA A 289 -6.56 -25.05 -1.95
CA ALA A 289 -6.68 -24.39 -0.66
C ALA A 289 -6.54 -25.35 0.54
N CYS A 290 -6.70 -26.66 0.33
CA CYS A 290 -6.47 -27.69 1.35
C CYS A 290 -5.00 -27.80 1.79
N VAL A 291 -4.05 -27.39 0.95
CA VAL A 291 -2.60 -27.42 1.23
C VAL A 291 -2.02 -26.01 1.34
N ILE A 292 -2.86 -25.02 1.70
CA ILE A 292 -2.45 -23.62 1.71
C ILE A 292 -1.43 -23.28 2.79
N ALA A 293 -1.24 -24.12 3.81
CA ALA A 293 -0.34 -23.86 4.94
C ALA A 293 1.11 -23.52 4.50
N PHE A 294 1.80 -22.68 5.26
CA PHE A 294 3.22 -22.41 5.03
C PHE A 294 4.07 -23.58 5.53
N SER A 295 4.99 -24.06 4.69
CA SER A 295 6.09 -24.92 5.12
C SER A 295 7.10 -24.16 6.00
N GLU A 296 7.92 -24.88 6.75
CA GLU A 296 8.96 -24.28 7.61
C GLU A 296 9.96 -23.43 6.78
N ARG A 297 10.32 -23.91 5.59
CA ARG A 297 11.20 -23.17 4.66
C ARG A 297 10.60 -21.83 4.27
N GLU A 298 9.32 -21.81 3.93
CA GLU A 298 8.60 -20.58 3.58
C GLU A 298 8.53 -19.62 4.77
N GLN A 299 8.24 -20.13 5.97
CA GLN A 299 8.23 -19.32 7.19
C GLN A 299 9.60 -18.66 7.44
N ALA A 300 10.69 -19.42 7.30
CA ALA A 300 12.05 -18.89 7.46
C ALA A 300 12.38 -17.79 6.42
N HIS A 301 11.97 -17.97 5.15
CA HIS A 301 12.14 -16.94 4.12
C HIS A 301 11.33 -15.67 4.41
N ILE A 302 10.07 -15.83 4.85
CA ILE A 302 9.19 -14.71 5.23
C ILE A 302 9.81 -13.93 6.39
N GLU A 303 10.29 -14.62 7.42
CA GLU A 303 10.91 -13.98 8.58
C GLU A 303 12.15 -13.18 8.18
N ARG A 304 13.03 -13.75 7.34
CA ARG A 304 14.20 -13.04 6.80
C ARG A 304 13.80 -11.77 6.04
N LEU A 305 12.80 -11.85 5.16
CA LEU A 305 12.29 -10.69 4.43
C LEU A 305 11.77 -9.62 5.39
N LEU A 306 10.97 -9.98 6.39
CA LEU A 306 10.38 -9.03 7.32
C LEU A 306 11.44 -8.36 8.20
N GLN A 307 12.46 -9.10 8.64
CA GLN A 307 13.61 -8.53 9.37
C GLN A 307 14.36 -7.52 8.49
N GLU A 308 14.62 -7.87 7.23
CA GLU A 308 15.29 -6.99 6.27
C GLU A 308 14.46 -5.74 5.96
N ALA A 309 13.15 -5.89 5.72
CA ALA A 309 12.24 -4.78 5.48
C ALA A 309 12.22 -3.79 6.65
N ARG A 310 12.20 -4.28 7.89
CA ARG A 310 12.27 -3.46 9.10
C ARG A 310 13.61 -2.73 9.24
N ARG A 311 14.72 -3.42 8.94
CA ARG A 311 16.06 -2.84 8.98
C ARG A 311 16.19 -1.70 7.96
N ARG A 312 15.89 -1.98 6.69
CA ARG A 312 15.97 -0.97 5.61
C ARG A 312 15.02 0.20 5.81
N ALA A 313 13.80 -0.04 6.29
CA ALA A 313 12.87 1.04 6.58
C ALA A 313 13.42 1.97 7.67
N ARG A 314 14.01 1.43 8.74
CA ARG A 314 14.64 2.25 9.80
C ARG A 314 15.84 3.04 9.26
N GLU A 315 16.70 2.41 8.46
CA GLU A 315 17.87 3.07 7.84
C GLU A 315 17.44 4.21 6.90
N MET A 316 16.41 3.98 6.08
CA MET A 316 15.83 4.99 5.19
C MET A 316 15.37 6.23 5.97
N PHE A 317 14.60 6.05 7.05
CA PHE A 317 14.13 7.17 7.87
C PHE A 317 15.26 7.83 8.66
N ALA A 318 16.24 7.07 9.16
CA ALA A 318 17.42 7.63 9.82
C ALA A 318 18.26 8.52 8.87
N ALA A 319 18.42 8.09 7.61
CA ALA A 319 19.10 8.90 6.59
C ALA A 319 18.37 10.22 6.30
N MET A 320 17.03 10.19 6.21
CA MET A 320 16.23 11.40 6.05
C MET A 320 16.32 12.32 7.27
N ALA A 321 16.29 11.77 8.48
CA ALA A 321 16.44 12.52 9.73
C ALA A 321 17.79 13.23 9.81
N GLN A 322 18.87 12.57 9.39
CA GLN A 322 20.21 13.17 9.34
C GLN A 322 20.26 14.37 8.39
N VAL A 323 19.65 14.27 7.21
CA VAL A 323 19.56 15.40 6.26
C VAL A 323 18.76 16.56 6.84
N ALA A 324 17.63 16.28 7.49
CA ALA A 324 16.82 17.30 8.17
C ALA A 324 17.59 17.99 9.30
N LYS A 325 18.40 17.25 10.07
CA LYS A 325 19.23 17.80 11.13
C LYS A 325 20.33 18.72 10.59
N SER A 326 21.11 18.26 9.61
CA SER A 326 22.19 19.05 9.01
C SER A 326 21.68 20.34 8.34
N ARG A 327 20.47 20.33 7.78
CA ARG A 327 19.84 21.55 7.25
C ARG A 327 19.53 22.56 8.35
N ARG A 328 18.97 22.12 9.48
CA ARG A 328 18.66 23.00 10.63
C ARG A 328 19.90 23.62 11.24
N GLU A 329 21.02 22.90 11.23
CA GLU A 329 22.31 23.40 11.73
C GLU A 329 22.95 24.42 10.76
N ALA A 330 22.54 24.44 9.49
CA ALA A 330 23.07 25.34 8.46
C ALA A 330 22.20 26.58 8.19
N ALA A 331 21.00 26.66 8.77
CA ALA A 331 20.03 27.76 8.61
C ALA A 331 20.13 28.77 9.76
#